data_AF-A0AAD4IMA8-F1
#
_entry.id   AF-A0AAD4IMA8-F1
#
_cell.length_a   1.000
_cell.length_b   1.000
_cell.length_c   1.000
_cell.angle_alpha   90.00
_cell.angle_beta   90.00
_cell.angle_gamma   90.00
#
_symmetry.space_group_name_H-M   'P 1'
#
loop_
_entity.id
_entity.type
_entity.pdbx_description
1 polymer ?
#
loop_
_entity_poly.entity_id
_entity_poly.type
_entity_poly.pdbx_seq_one_letter_code
_entity_poly.pdbx_strand_id
1 'polypeptide(L)'
;MDSSDLILKEDKLASIRKRNKTLIIIFFSLIIVLALITGRTITSLVQNINTKSLQSNRAIQEFCSPFGFRTACIESLSSAIRPPPNASPNQILLLSLEFSLSKISDIVSSTRSELALSNCSSSLSHAAGQLNSILEILRIDPDVESYDRVNMTAWISAAAEDLAACANLNLGKAGSEAAMKLDDVATVVGYSKDFVANCDVVNAQFRNQIMGNENYRSWRDEVVENLITVSLFGSQYFVLIFLFCLLLRIY
;
A
#
# COMPACT_ATOMS: atom_id res chain seq x y z
N MET A 1 -42.68 70.81 -11.64
CA MET A 1 -41.84 69.64 -11.95
C MET A 1 -42.56 68.88 -13.04
N ASP A 2 -41.87 68.64 -14.14
CA ASP A 2 -42.47 68.18 -15.40
C ASP A 2 -42.64 66.64 -15.39
N SER A 3 -43.81 66.17 -15.81
CA SER A 3 -44.18 64.74 -15.79
C SER A 3 -43.24 63.89 -16.65
N SER A 4 -42.72 64.49 -17.73
CA SER A 4 -41.77 63.88 -18.66
C SER A 4 -40.45 63.48 -17.99
N ASP A 5 -40.01 64.23 -16.97
CA ASP A 5 -38.74 64.00 -16.29
C ASP A 5 -38.81 62.84 -15.27
N LEU A 6 -40.01 62.56 -14.76
CA LEU A 6 -40.30 61.42 -13.89
C LEU A 6 -40.28 60.10 -14.68
N ILE A 7 -40.88 60.08 -15.87
CA ILE A 7 -40.93 58.90 -16.74
C ILE A 7 -39.52 58.51 -17.20
N LEU A 8 -38.70 59.49 -17.59
CA LEU A 8 -37.32 59.25 -18.03
C LEU A 8 -36.43 58.65 -16.91
N LYS A 9 -36.70 59.01 -15.64
CA LYS A 9 -35.98 58.46 -14.49
C LYS A 9 -36.38 57.01 -14.20
N GLU A 10 -37.66 56.67 -14.31
CA GLU A 10 -38.15 55.30 -14.11
C GLU A 10 -37.58 54.33 -15.14
N ASP A 11 -37.53 54.71 -16.42
CA ASP A 11 -36.95 53.88 -17.48
C ASP A 11 -35.45 53.61 -17.28
N LYS A 12 -34.69 54.62 -16.82
CA LYS A 12 -33.27 54.44 -16.47
C LYS A 12 -33.08 53.51 -15.27
N LEU A 13 -33.92 53.64 -14.24
CA LEU A 13 -33.87 52.78 -13.05
C LEU A 13 -34.23 51.32 -13.39
N ALA A 14 -35.24 51.10 -14.23
CA ALA A 14 -35.63 49.77 -14.70
C ALA A 14 -34.52 49.10 -15.54
N SER A 15 -33.86 49.87 -16.41
CA SER A 15 -32.73 49.40 -17.23
C SER A 15 -31.52 48.99 -16.36
N ILE A 16 -31.15 49.80 -15.37
CA ILE A 16 -30.05 49.49 -14.44
C ILE A 16 -30.37 48.24 -13.62
N ARG A 17 -31.62 48.10 -13.13
CA ARG A 17 -32.06 46.93 -12.36
C ARG A 17 -31.99 45.64 -13.17
N LYS A 18 -32.37 45.68 -14.46
CA LYS A 18 -32.28 44.53 -15.37
C LYS A 18 -30.83 44.11 -15.62
N ARG A 19 -29.93 45.08 -15.83
CA ARG A 19 -28.49 44.83 -16.03
C ARG A 19 -27.84 44.21 -14.80
N ASN A 20 -28.17 44.71 -13.60
CA ASN A 20 -27.62 44.18 -12.35
C ASN A 20 -28.11 42.76 -12.06
N LYS A 21 -29.39 42.45 -12.36
CA LYS A 21 -29.93 41.08 -12.23
C LYS A 21 -29.16 40.08 -13.11
N THR A 22 -28.89 40.44 -14.37
CA THR A 22 -28.12 39.59 -15.28
C THR A 22 -26.69 39.36 -14.79
N LEU A 23 -26.01 40.40 -14.30
CA LEU A 23 -24.66 40.27 -13.74
C LEU A 23 -24.60 39.33 -12.54
N ILE A 24 -25.59 39.41 -11.64
CA ILE A 24 -25.68 38.53 -10.47
C ILE A 24 -25.83 37.07 -10.90
N ILE A 25 -26.70 36.77 -11.86
CA ILE A 25 -26.90 35.40 -12.37
C ILE A 25 -25.61 34.85 -12.98
N ILE A 26 -24.92 35.65 -13.81
CA ILE A 26 -23.66 35.25 -14.43
C ILE A 26 -22.59 34.94 -13.36
N PHE A 27 -22.50 35.78 -12.33
CA PHE A 27 -21.53 35.60 -11.25
C PHE A 27 -21.78 34.32 -10.45
N PHE A 28 -23.04 34.00 -10.11
CA PHE A 28 -23.37 32.74 -9.43
C PHE A 28 -23.10 31.51 -10.29
N SER A 29 -23.45 31.56 -11.57
CA SER A 29 -23.13 30.47 -12.51
C SER A 29 -21.63 30.23 -12.58
N LEU A 30 -20.81 31.29 -12.60
CA LEU A 30 -19.35 31.18 -12.60
C LEU A 30 -18.83 30.50 -11.31
N ILE A 31 -19.35 30.89 -10.13
CA ILE A 31 -18.95 30.30 -8.84
C ILE A 31 -19.25 28.80 -8.82
N ILE A 32 -20.45 28.40 -9.25
CA ILE A 32 -20.85 26.98 -9.27
C ILE A 32 -19.93 26.18 -10.20
N VAL A 33 -19.62 26.70 -11.39
CA VAL A 33 -18.70 26.05 -12.33
C VAL A 33 -17.30 25.90 -11.74
N LEU A 34 -16.77 26.94 -11.08
CA LEU A 34 -15.45 26.88 -10.43
C LEU A 34 -15.41 25.85 -9.28
N ALA A 35 -16.47 25.78 -8.48
CA ALA A 35 -16.59 24.79 -7.40
C ALA A 35 -16.60 23.35 -7.95
N LEU A 36 -17.31 23.10 -9.06
CA LEU A 36 -17.33 21.78 -9.70
C LEU A 36 -15.98 21.39 -10.31
N ILE A 37 -15.27 22.34 -10.95
CA ILE A 37 -13.94 22.09 -11.52
C ILE A 37 -12.95 21.75 -10.41
N THR A 38 -12.89 22.56 -9.35
CA THR A 38 -11.98 22.35 -8.22
C THR A 38 -12.27 21.02 -7.52
N GLY A 39 -13.55 20.71 -7.23
CA GLY A 39 -13.95 19.42 -6.68
C GLY A 39 -13.49 18.23 -7.54
N ARG A 40 -13.70 18.30 -8.86
CA ARG A 40 -13.26 17.25 -9.80
C ARG A 40 -11.74 17.07 -9.81
N THR A 41 -10.97 18.17 -9.79
CA THR A 41 -9.50 18.09 -9.78
C THR A 41 -8.95 17.43 -8.52
N ILE A 42 -9.55 17.73 -7.35
CA ILE A 42 -9.14 17.12 -6.06
C ILE A 42 -9.44 15.62 -6.08
N THR A 43 -10.66 15.22 -6.48
CA THR A 43 -11.04 13.80 -6.56
C THR A 43 -10.13 13.02 -7.50
N SER A 44 -9.80 13.59 -8.66
CA SER A 44 -8.89 12.96 -9.63
C SER A 44 -7.47 12.82 -9.07
N LEU A 45 -6.96 13.82 -8.35
CA LEU A 45 -5.63 13.77 -7.74
C LEU A 45 -5.55 12.69 -6.66
N VAL A 46 -6.57 12.58 -5.80
CA VAL A 46 -6.64 11.55 -4.76
C VAL A 46 -6.69 10.15 -5.36
N GLN A 47 -7.48 9.95 -6.42
CA GLN A 47 -7.53 8.67 -7.12
C GLN A 47 -6.19 8.30 -7.75
N ASN A 48 -5.51 9.26 -8.38
CA ASN A 48 -4.22 9.03 -9.04
C ASN A 48 -3.09 8.68 -8.05
N ILE A 49 -3.10 9.28 -6.85
CA ILE A 49 -2.15 8.94 -5.78
C ILE A 49 -2.40 7.51 -5.29
N ASN A 50 -3.67 7.12 -5.14
CA ASN A 50 -4.03 5.77 -4.70
C ASN A 50 -3.80 4.68 -5.77
N THR A 51 -3.85 5.02 -7.07
CA THR A 51 -3.66 4.04 -8.14
C THR A 51 -2.21 3.89 -8.61
N LYS A 52 -1.35 4.92 -8.42
CA LYS A 52 0.04 4.89 -8.90
C LYS A 52 1.08 4.41 -7.90
N SER A 53 0.76 4.31 -6.62
CA SER A 53 1.59 3.45 -5.79
C SER A 53 1.29 2.01 -6.21
N LEU A 54 2.21 1.40 -6.96
CA LEU A 54 2.57 0.00 -6.73
C LEU A 54 2.94 -0.09 -5.24
N GLN A 55 1.92 -0.05 -4.39
CA GLN A 55 2.10 0.00 -2.95
C GLN A 55 2.54 -1.41 -2.63
N SER A 56 3.86 -1.60 -2.56
CA SER A 56 4.44 -2.83 -2.06
C SER A 56 3.61 -3.24 -0.85
N ASN A 57 3.10 -4.48 -0.87
CA ASN A 57 2.16 -4.94 0.13
C ASN A 57 2.73 -4.59 1.51
N ARG A 58 1.94 -3.91 2.34
CA ARG A 58 2.41 -3.39 3.63
C ARG A 58 3.06 -4.47 4.48
N ALA A 59 2.54 -5.69 4.42
CA ALA A 59 3.10 -6.83 5.12
C ALA A 59 4.51 -7.19 4.61
N ILE A 60 4.78 -7.09 3.31
CA ILE A 60 6.14 -7.24 2.74
C ILE A 60 7.05 -6.12 3.26
N GLN A 61 6.56 -4.88 3.30
CA GLN A 61 7.36 -3.74 3.77
C GLN A 61 7.78 -3.90 5.23
N GLU A 62 6.90 -4.42 6.08
CA GLU A 62 7.20 -4.69 7.49
C GLU A 62 8.02 -5.97 7.65
N PHE A 63 7.73 -7.03 6.90
CA PHE A 63 8.55 -8.25 6.88
C PHE A 63 10.02 -7.93 6.57
N CYS A 64 10.28 -7.05 5.60
CA CYS A 64 11.62 -6.61 5.22
C CYS A 64 12.21 -5.51 6.13
N SER A 65 11.50 -5.03 7.15
CA SER A 65 11.96 -3.92 8.00
C SER A 65 13.22 -4.20 8.82
N PRO A 66 13.49 -5.44 9.29
CA PRO A 66 14.71 -5.76 10.02
C PRO A 66 15.98 -5.73 9.15
N PHE A 67 15.82 -5.70 7.81
CA PHE A 67 16.92 -5.91 6.89
C PHE A 67 17.60 -4.60 6.49
N GLY A 68 18.95 -4.58 6.53
CA GLY A 68 19.74 -3.42 6.12
C GLY A 68 19.55 -3.01 4.65
N PHE A 69 19.15 -3.95 3.79
CA PHE A 69 18.84 -3.72 2.37
C PHE A 69 17.35 -3.90 2.08
N ARG A 70 16.51 -3.15 2.79
CA ARG A 70 15.04 -3.24 2.71
C ARG A 70 14.49 -3.24 1.28
N THR A 71 15.04 -2.41 0.38
CA THR A 71 14.58 -2.31 -1.01
C THR A 71 14.77 -3.61 -1.79
N ALA A 72 15.93 -4.25 -1.65
CA ALA A 72 16.23 -5.53 -2.31
C ALA A 72 15.30 -6.66 -1.82
N CYS A 73 15.04 -6.71 -0.51
CA CYS A 73 14.06 -7.64 0.07
C CYS A 73 12.65 -7.42 -0.50
N ILE A 74 12.20 -6.16 -0.55
CA ILE A 74 10.89 -5.81 -1.10
C ILE A 74 10.77 -6.20 -2.57
N GLU A 75 11.75 -5.87 -3.41
CA GLU A 75 11.74 -6.17 -4.83
C GLU A 75 11.75 -7.68 -5.10
N SER A 76 12.63 -8.40 -4.39
CA SER A 76 12.72 -9.87 -4.46
C SER A 76 11.40 -10.53 -4.07
N LEU A 77 10.83 -10.20 -2.90
CA LEU A 77 9.58 -10.81 -2.45
C LEU A 77 8.37 -10.38 -3.26
N SER A 78 8.27 -9.12 -3.67
CA SER A 78 7.13 -8.65 -4.47
C SER A 78 7.06 -9.32 -5.85
N SER A 79 8.20 -9.79 -6.36
CA SER A 79 8.25 -10.58 -7.60
C SER A 79 8.03 -12.08 -7.36
N ALA A 80 8.49 -12.61 -6.21
CA ALA A 80 8.41 -14.02 -5.86
C ALA A 80 7.01 -14.46 -5.40
N ILE A 81 6.30 -13.62 -4.63
CA ILE A 81 5.04 -13.97 -3.98
C ILE A 81 3.93 -12.96 -4.28
N ARG A 82 2.69 -13.44 -4.24
CA ARG A 82 1.48 -12.62 -4.42
C ARG A 82 0.61 -12.68 -3.16
N PRO A 83 0.95 -11.92 -2.12
CA PRO A 83 0.20 -11.96 -0.88
C PRO A 83 -1.20 -11.34 -1.04
N PRO A 84 -2.19 -11.80 -0.27
CA PRO A 84 -3.50 -11.17 -0.22
C PRO A 84 -3.40 -9.71 0.29
N PRO A 85 -4.37 -8.84 -0.03
CA PRO A 85 -4.32 -7.42 0.34
C PRO A 85 -4.14 -7.15 1.84
N ASN A 86 -4.68 -8.03 2.68
CA ASN A 86 -4.65 -7.93 4.15
C ASN A 86 -3.69 -8.94 4.77
N ALA A 87 -2.63 -9.31 4.06
CA ALA A 87 -1.65 -10.25 4.58
C ALA A 87 -1.02 -9.73 5.89
N SER A 88 -0.69 -10.64 6.82
CA SER A 88 0.17 -10.33 7.96
C SER A 88 1.63 -10.65 7.63
N PRO A 89 2.63 -10.08 8.33
CA PRO A 89 4.03 -10.45 8.14
C PRO A 89 4.29 -11.95 8.34
N ASN A 90 3.58 -12.61 9.25
CA ASN A 90 3.64 -14.06 9.41
C ASN A 90 3.14 -14.83 8.17
N GLN A 91 2.11 -14.31 7.48
CA GLN A 91 1.68 -14.89 6.20
C GLN A 91 2.71 -14.66 5.10
N ILE A 92 3.45 -13.54 5.13
CA ILE A 92 4.58 -13.31 4.23
C ILE A 92 5.68 -14.35 4.47
N LEU A 93 5.99 -14.65 5.73
CA LEU A 93 6.92 -15.73 6.09
C LEU A 93 6.45 -17.08 5.54
N LEU A 94 5.19 -17.44 5.72
CA LEU A 94 4.64 -18.69 5.20
C LEU A 94 4.80 -18.76 3.67
N LEU A 95 4.39 -17.71 2.96
CA LEU A 95 4.47 -17.66 1.50
C LEU A 95 5.92 -17.66 0.99
N SER A 96 6.86 -17.00 1.68
CA SER A 96 8.27 -16.99 1.29
C SER A 96 8.91 -18.36 1.45
N LEU A 97 8.55 -19.11 2.49
CA LEU A 97 9.00 -20.48 2.73
C LEU A 97 8.40 -21.46 1.72
N GLU A 98 7.11 -21.36 1.41
CA GLU A 98 6.46 -22.18 0.38
C GLU A 98 7.06 -21.95 -1.01
N PHE A 99 7.31 -20.68 -1.36
CA PHE A 99 8.04 -20.32 -2.58
C PHE A 99 9.43 -20.95 -2.61
N SER A 100 10.19 -20.82 -1.52
CA SER A 100 11.55 -21.36 -1.41
C SER A 100 11.56 -22.88 -1.58
N LEU A 101 10.65 -23.59 -0.91
CA LEU A 101 10.54 -25.04 -0.98
C LEU A 101 10.16 -25.50 -2.40
N SER A 102 9.21 -24.83 -3.06
CA SER A 102 8.85 -25.11 -4.45
C SER A 102 10.06 -24.95 -5.37
N LYS A 103 10.85 -23.90 -5.18
CA LYS A 103 12.05 -23.65 -5.99
C LYS A 103 13.16 -24.66 -5.72
N ILE A 104 13.36 -25.09 -4.48
CA ILE A 104 14.31 -26.17 -4.18
C ILE A 104 13.88 -27.46 -4.88
N SER A 105 12.59 -27.80 -4.85
CA SER A 105 12.07 -28.97 -5.55
C SER A 105 12.29 -28.89 -7.06
N ASP A 106 12.02 -27.72 -7.67
CA ASP A 106 12.28 -27.47 -9.08
C ASP A 106 13.78 -27.65 -9.41
N ILE A 107 14.67 -27.06 -8.60
CA ILE A 107 16.11 -27.19 -8.74
C ILE A 107 16.49 -28.67 -8.66
N VAL A 108 16.12 -29.39 -7.59
CA VAL A 108 16.41 -30.81 -7.38
C VAL A 108 15.95 -31.66 -8.58
N SER A 109 14.76 -31.39 -9.13
CA SER A 109 14.28 -32.11 -10.31
C SER A 109 15.17 -31.89 -11.55
N SER A 110 15.70 -30.66 -11.72
CA SER A 110 16.61 -30.29 -12.82
C SER A 110 18.06 -30.75 -12.60
N THR A 111 18.50 -30.89 -11.33
CA THR A 111 19.88 -31.29 -10.97
C THR A 111 20.29 -32.66 -11.49
N ARG A 112 19.34 -33.55 -11.81
CA ARG A 112 19.62 -34.86 -12.43
C ARG A 112 20.39 -34.74 -13.75
N SER A 113 20.37 -33.57 -14.38
CA SER A 113 21.06 -33.27 -15.64
C SER A 113 22.37 -32.48 -15.44
N GLU A 114 22.60 -31.86 -14.29
CA GLU A 114 23.76 -30.99 -14.03
C GLU A 114 24.69 -31.57 -12.96
N LEU A 115 25.86 -32.03 -13.39
CA LEU A 115 26.88 -32.68 -12.55
C LEU A 115 27.33 -31.79 -11.37
N ALA A 116 27.30 -30.47 -11.54
CA ALA A 116 27.65 -29.49 -10.51
C ALA A 116 26.70 -29.52 -9.30
N LEU A 117 25.41 -29.77 -9.52
CA LEU A 117 24.42 -29.84 -8.45
C LEU A 117 24.27 -31.23 -7.84
N SER A 118 24.83 -32.27 -8.48
CA SER A 118 24.79 -33.63 -7.92
C SER A 118 25.42 -33.70 -6.52
N ASN A 119 26.49 -32.93 -6.30
CA ASN A 119 27.18 -32.81 -5.00
C ASN A 119 26.37 -32.03 -3.95
N CYS A 120 25.34 -31.30 -4.36
CA CYS A 120 24.47 -30.53 -3.47
C CYS A 120 23.19 -31.26 -3.06
N SER A 121 22.89 -32.41 -3.66
CA SER A 121 21.60 -33.08 -3.49
C SER A 121 21.26 -33.35 -2.02
N SER A 122 22.24 -33.74 -1.21
CA SER A 122 22.06 -33.94 0.24
C SER A 122 21.76 -32.64 0.98
N SER A 123 22.49 -31.55 0.72
CA SER A 123 22.26 -30.25 1.35
C SER A 123 20.92 -29.64 0.93
N LEU A 124 20.53 -29.75 -0.35
CA LEU A 124 19.23 -29.29 -0.83
C LEU A 124 18.08 -30.08 -0.18
N SER A 125 18.22 -31.41 -0.09
CA SER A 125 17.23 -32.26 0.57
C SER A 125 17.11 -31.95 2.07
N HIS A 126 18.25 -31.74 2.74
CA HIS A 126 18.26 -31.35 4.15
C HIS A 126 17.61 -29.98 4.35
N ALA A 127 18.00 -28.95 3.57
CA ALA A 127 17.39 -27.63 3.61
C ALA A 127 15.86 -27.70 3.37
N ALA A 128 15.41 -28.46 2.37
CA ALA A 128 13.98 -28.67 2.11
C ALA A 128 13.27 -29.30 3.32
N GLY A 129 13.88 -30.29 3.97
CA GLY A 129 13.33 -30.91 5.18
C GLY A 129 13.22 -29.94 6.36
N GLN A 130 14.23 -29.09 6.56
CA GLN A 130 14.21 -28.04 7.58
C GLN A 130 13.09 -27.02 7.30
N LEU A 131 12.96 -26.53 6.06
CA LEU A 131 11.89 -25.59 5.67
C LEU A 131 10.50 -26.23 5.81
N ASN A 132 10.35 -27.51 5.45
CA ASN A 132 9.08 -28.22 5.61
C ASN A 132 8.67 -28.35 7.08
N SER A 133 9.62 -28.59 7.98
CA SER A 133 9.36 -28.65 9.42
C SER A 133 8.83 -27.32 9.96
N ILE A 134 9.36 -26.20 9.46
CA ILE A 134 8.86 -24.85 9.79
C ILE A 134 7.45 -24.64 9.24
N LEU A 135 7.19 -25.04 7.99
CA LEU A 135 5.88 -24.92 7.36
C LEU A 135 4.80 -25.71 8.09
N GLU A 136 5.13 -26.89 8.62
CA GLU A 136 4.20 -27.69 9.43
C GLU A 136 3.76 -26.95 10.69
N ILE A 137 4.67 -26.25 11.38
CA ILE A 137 4.33 -25.40 12.53
C ILE A 137 3.44 -24.24 12.09
N LEU A 138 3.85 -23.48 11.07
CA LEU A 138 3.13 -22.29 10.60
C LEU A 138 1.72 -22.57 10.06
N ARG A 139 1.47 -23.79 9.56
CA ARG A 139 0.15 -24.22 9.10
C ARG A 139 -0.81 -24.54 10.24
N ILE A 140 -0.29 -24.96 11.39
CA ILE A 140 -1.07 -25.23 12.59
C ILE A 140 -1.36 -23.91 13.29
N ASP A 141 -0.33 -23.09 13.49
CA ASP A 141 -0.44 -21.77 14.09
C ASP A 141 0.41 -20.74 13.32
N PRO A 142 -0.22 -19.83 12.56
CA PRO A 142 0.50 -18.78 11.87
C PRO A 142 1.05 -17.72 12.84
N ASP A 143 0.55 -17.63 14.07
CA ASP A 143 0.99 -16.68 15.08
C ASP A 143 1.99 -17.34 16.02
N VAL A 144 3.21 -17.54 15.50
CA VAL A 144 4.34 -18.23 16.14
C VAL A 144 4.50 -17.85 17.63
N GLU A 145 4.27 -18.82 18.52
CA GLU A 145 4.60 -18.68 19.93
C GLU A 145 6.12 -18.63 20.18
N SER A 146 6.51 -18.03 21.30
CA SER A 146 7.93 -17.84 21.64
C SER A 146 8.76 -19.13 21.73
N TYR A 147 8.14 -20.27 22.05
CA TYR A 147 8.81 -21.56 22.18
C TYR A 147 9.18 -22.14 20.82
N ASP A 148 8.26 -22.11 19.86
CA ASP A 148 8.49 -22.62 18.50
C ASP A 148 9.51 -21.79 17.73
N ARG A 149 9.64 -20.50 18.09
CA ARG A 149 10.60 -19.60 17.45
C ARG A 149 12.06 -20.05 17.56
N VAL A 150 12.47 -20.63 18.69
CA VAL A 150 13.86 -21.09 18.87
C VAL A 150 14.17 -22.21 17.90
N ASN A 151 13.25 -23.17 17.77
CA ASN A 151 13.37 -24.28 16.83
C ASN A 151 13.31 -23.78 15.37
N MET A 152 12.36 -22.89 15.05
CA MET A 152 12.26 -22.30 13.72
C MET A 152 13.54 -21.54 13.33
N THR A 153 14.14 -20.80 14.26
CA THR A 153 15.40 -20.07 14.03
C THR A 153 16.55 -21.03 13.78
N ALA A 154 16.62 -22.15 14.51
CA ALA A 154 17.63 -23.18 14.28
C ALA A 154 17.46 -23.85 12.92
N TRP A 155 16.24 -24.29 12.57
CA TRP A 155 15.94 -24.94 11.30
C TRP A 155 16.17 -24.02 10.11
N ILE A 156 15.74 -22.75 10.19
CA ILE A 156 15.90 -21.81 9.08
C ILE A 156 17.36 -21.38 8.90
N SER A 157 18.12 -21.33 9.99
CA SER A 157 19.57 -21.07 9.94
C SER A 157 20.30 -22.23 9.27
N ALA A 158 19.98 -23.47 9.66
CA ALA A 158 20.55 -24.67 9.02
C ALA A 158 20.20 -24.72 7.52
N ALA A 159 18.95 -24.46 7.15
CA ALA A 159 18.52 -24.40 5.76
C ALA A 159 19.28 -23.32 4.97
N ALA A 160 19.43 -22.12 5.53
CA ALA A 160 20.17 -21.03 4.90
C ALA A 160 21.65 -21.39 4.70
N GLU A 161 22.27 -22.03 5.69
CA GLU A 161 23.66 -22.48 5.64
C GLU A 161 23.87 -23.57 4.57
N ASP A 162 22.98 -24.54 4.47
CA ASP A 162 23.03 -25.58 3.43
C ASP A 162 22.88 -25.01 2.02
N LEU A 163 21.94 -24.08 1.82
CA LEU A 163 21.72 -23.42 0.54
C LEU A 163 22.94 -22.56 0.16
N ALA A 164 23.50 -21.80 1.10
CA ALA A 164 24.69 -21.00 0.88
C ALA A 164 25.93 -21.87 0.60
N ALA A 165 26.12 -22.97 1.35
CA ALA A 165 27.21 -23.91 1.12
C ALA A 165 27.12 -24.51 -0.29
N CYS A 166 25.92 -24.90 -0.73
CA CYS A 166 25.72 -25.39 -2.08
C CYS A 166 25.99 -24.30 -3.15
N ALA A 167 25.45 -23.10 -2.99
CA ALA A 167 25.68 -21.99 -3.92
C ALA A 167 27.18 -21.65 -4.08
N ASN A 168 27.95 -21.79 -2.99
CA ASN A 168 29.39 -21.51 -2.96
C ASN A 168 30.27 -22.63 -3.55
N LEU A 169 29.78 -23.87 -3.75
CA LEU A 169 30.55 -25.04 -4.20
C LEU A 169 30.96 -25.03 -5.70
N ASN A 170 31.27 -23.86 -6.25
CA ASN A 170 31.66 -23.57 -7.65
C ASN A 170 30.51 -23.38 -8.66
N LEU A 171 29.25 -23.28 -8.22
CA LEU A 171 28.14 -22.85 -9.08
C LEU A 171 28.35 -21.40 -9.60
N GLY A 172 28.91 -20.52 -8.76
CA GLY A 172 29.24 -19.14 -9.13
C GLY A 172 30.30 -18.95 -10.23
N LYS A 173 31.08 -19.99 -10.57
CA LYS A 173 32.03 -19.91 -11.70
C LYS A 173 31.41 -20.32 -13.04
N ALA A 174 30.27 -21.03 -13.02
CA ALA A 174 29.66 -21.59 -14.22
C ALA A 174 28.54 -20.71 -14.82
N GLY A 175 28.06 -19.68 -14.10
CA GLY A 175 26.95 -18.84 -14.57
C GLY A 175 25.71 -19.64 -14.95
N SER A 176 25.52 -20.83 -14.37
CA SER A 176 24.40 -21.69 -14.71
C SER A 176 23.11 -21.09 -14.17
N GLU A 177 22.03 -21.22 -14.93
CA GLU A 177 20.71 -20.72 -14.53
C GLU A 177 20.27 -21.33 -13.19
N ALA A 178 20.64 -22.58 -12.92
CA ALA A 178 20.37 -23.26 -11.67
C ALA A 178 21.16 -22.67 -10.48
N ALA A 179 22.38 -22.18 -10.69
CA ALA A 179 23.15 -21.46 -9.68
C ALA A 179 22.44 -20.16 -9.27
N MET A 180 21.99 -19.38 -10.25
CA MET A 180 21.27 -18.12 -10.00
C MET A 180 19.96 -18.37 -9.26
N LYS A 181 19.18 -19.37 -9.68
CA LYS A 181 17.96 -19.77 -8.97
C LYS A 181 18.23 -20.20 -7.53
N LEU A 182 19.33 -20.90 -7.29
CA LEU A 182 19.70 -21.31 -5.95
C LEU A 182 20.09 -20.12 -5.07
N ASP A 183 20.82 -19.15 -5.62
CA ASP A 183 21.19 -17.91 -4.93
C ASP A 183 19.95 -17.07 -4.57
N ASP A 184 18.98 -16.96 -5.48
CA ASP A 184 17.69 -16.31 -5.24
C ASP A 184 16.95 -16.98 -4.07
N VAL A 185 16.91 -18.31 -4.04
CA VAL A 185 16.27 -19.08 -2.96
C VAL A 185 17.01 -18.89 -1.64
N ALA A 186 18.34 -18.97 -1.64
CA ALA A 186 19.16 -18.74 -0.45
C ALA A 186 18.91 -17.34 0.12
N THR A 187 18.78 -16.35 -0.75
CA THR A 187 18.46 -14.97 -0.39
C THR A 187 17.08 -14.85 0.27
N VAL A 188 16.04 -15.46 -0.31
CA VAL A 188 14.68 -15.44 0.27
C VAL A 188 14.61 -16.16 1.62
N VAL A 189 15.30 -17.29 1.76
CA VAL A 189 15.43 -18.00 3.05
C VAL A 189 16.21 -17.15 4.06
N GLY A 190 17.22 -16.41 3.62
CA GLY A 190 17.94 -15.42 4.44
C GLY A 190 17.03 -14.33 4.99
N TYR A 191 16.17 -13.73 4.16
CA TYR A 191 15.18 -12.75 4.64
C TYR A 191 14.23 -13.36 5.68
N SER A 192 13.82 -14.61 5.45
CA SER A 192 12.94 -15.34 6.35
C SER A 192 13.61 -15.62 7.70
N LYS A 193 14.92 -15.93 7.71
CA LYS A 193 15.72 -16.08 8.93
C LYS A 193 15.75 -14.78 9.75
N ASP A 194 16.03 -13.65 9.11
CA ASP A 194 16.11 -12.36 9.80
C ASP A 194 14.74 -11.90 10.32
N PHE A 195 13.67 -12.18 9.57
CA PHE A 195 12.32 -11.95 10.04
C PHE A 195 12.02 -12.76 11.30
N VAL A 196 12.29 -14.07 11.31
CA VAL A 196 12.01 -14.93 12.48
C VAL A 196 12.77 -14.44 13.72
N ALA A 197 14.01 -13.94 13.55
CA ALA A 197 14.79 -13.37 14.65
C ALA A 197 14.17 -12.07 15.23
N ASN A 198 13.38 -11.34 14.45
CA ASN A 198 12.82 -10.03 14.80
C ASN A 198 11.28 -10.00 14.79
N CYS A 199 10.61 -11.17 14.73
CA CYS A 199 9.19 -11.26 14.41
C CYS A 199 8.31 -10.49 15.41
N ASP A 200 8.65 -10.49 16.70
CA ASP A 200 7.91 -9.76 17.74
C ASP A 200 7.88 -8.26 17.46
N VAL A 201 9.05 -7.70 17.11
CA VAL A 201 9.22 -6.28 16.83
C VAL A 201 8.45 -5.92 15.57
N VAL A 202 8.61 -6.72 14.51
CA VAL A 202 7.90 -6.51 13.23
C VAL A 202 6.39 -6.60 13.42
N ASN A 203 5.91 -7.63 14.11
CA ASN A 203 4.48 -7.82 14.36
C ASN A 203 3.90 -6.73 15.26
N ALA A 204 4.64 -6.25 16.26
CA ALA A 204 4.22 -5.12 17.07
C ALA A 204 4.13 -3.82 16.25
N GLN A 205 5.14 -3.55 15.41
CA GLN A 205 5.13 -2.40 14.50
C GLN A 205 3.95 -2.46 13.52
N PHE A 206 3.74 -3.61 12.90
CA PHE A 206 2.64 -3.84 11.97
C PHE A 206 1.26 -3.63 12.64
N ARG A 207 1.05 -4.18 13.85
CA ARG A 207 -0.18 -3.96 14.63
C ARG A 207 -0.40 -2.49 14.97
N ASN A 208 0.63 -1.79 15.44
CA ASN A 208 0.56 -0.36 15.76
C ASN A 208 0.22 0.47 14.52
N GLN A 209 0.74 0.08 13.35
CA GLN A 209 0.45 0.73 12.09
C GLN A 209 -0.96 0.45 11.56
N ILE A 210 -1.53 -0.73 11.81
CA ILE A 210 -2.93 -1.01 11.50
C ILE A 210 -3.83 -0.17 12.39
N MET A 211 -3.65 -0.25 13.71
CA MET A 211 -4.46 0.51 14.68
C MET A 211 -4.34 2.03 14.48
N GLY A 212 -3.13 2.53 14.22
CA GLY A 212 -2.92 3.94 13.90
C GLY A 212 -3.59 4.37 12.60
N ASN A 213 -3.64 3.50 11.59
CA ASN A 213 -4.28 3.81 10.32
C ASN A 213 -5.81 3.69 10.39
N GLU A 214 -6.36 2.80 11.21
CA GLU A 214 -7.80 2.75 11.49
C GLU A 214 -8.26 4.02 12.21
N ASN A 215 -7.53 4.47 13.24
CA ASN A 215 -7.81 5.75 13.89
C ASN A 215 -7.69 6.92 12.91
N TYR A 216 -6.66 6.92 12.06
CA TYR A 216 -6.49 7.98 11.06
C TYR A 216 -7.58 7.97 9.99
N ARG A 217 -8.04 6.78 9.55
CA ARG A 217 -9.14 6.65 8.59
C ARG A 217 -10.44 7.13 9.21
N SER A 218 -10.75 6.70 10.44
CA SER A 218 -11.90 7.18 11.20
C SER A 218 -11.90 8.71 11.32
N TRP A 219 -10.77 9.30 11.71
CA TRP A 219 -10.63 10.75 11.81
C TRP A 219 -10.78 11.45 10.45
N ARG A 220 -10.20 10.87 9.39
CA ARG A 220 -10.35 11.43 8.03
C ARG A 220 -11.79 11.39 7.57
N ASP A 221 -12.48 10.28 7.77
CA ASP A 221 -13.87 10.12 7.36
C ASP A 221 -14.77 11.13 8.12
N GLU A 222 -14.53 11.30 9.42
CA GLU A 222 -15.19 12.33 10.23
C GLU A 222 -14.89 13.76 9.74
N VAL A 223 -13.62 14.07 9.41
CA VAL A 223 -13.24 15.38 8.86
C VAL A 223 -13.87 15.61 7.49
N VAL A 224 -13.92 14.60 6.62
CA VAL A 224 -14.52 14.71 5.29
C VAL A 224 -16.03 14.92 5.41
N GLU A 225 -16.72 14.17 6.28
CA GLU A 225 -18.15 14.39 6.55
C GLU A 225 -18.41 15.80 7.10
N ASN A 226 -17.59 16.26 8.04
CA ASN A 226 -17.68 17.62 8.57
C ASN A 226 -17.40 18.67 7.50
N LEU A 227 -16.42 18.46 6.62
CA LEU A 227 -16.09 19.38 5.53
C LEU A 227 -17.22 19.43 4.49
N ILE A 228 -17.81 18.29 4.14
CA ILE A 228 -18.97 18.21 3.24
C ILE A 228 -20.15 18.94 3.86
N THR A 229 -20.41 18.72 5.15
CA THR A 229 -21.46 19.39 5.92
C THR A 229 -21.24 20.91 5.91
N VAL A 230 -20.06 21.38 6.29
CA VAL A 230 -19.70 22.81 6.29
C VAL A 230 -19.75 23.40 4.87
N SER A 231 -19.34 22.67 3.84
CA SER A 231 -19.40 23.14 2.46
C SER A 231 -20.85 23.27 1.97
N LEU A 232 -21.71 22.28 2.24
CA LEU A 232 -23.10 22.28 1.82
C LEU A 232 -23.91 23.35 2.58
N PHE A 233 -23.83 23.36 3.91
CA PHE A 233 -24.59 24.31 4.73
C PHE A 233 -23.97 25.70 4.71
N GLY A 234 -22.64 25.81 4.69
CA GLY A 234 -21.95 27.10 4.62
C GLY A 234 -22.23 27.83 3.31
N SER A 235 -22.13 27.14 2.17
CA SER A 235 -22.44 27.78 0.88
C SER A 235 -23.92 28.21 0.79
N GLN A 236 -24.86 27.39 1.29
CA GLN A 236 -26.28 27.77 1.37
C GLN A 236 -26.50 28.97 2.28
N TYR A 237 -25.81 29.04 3.43
CA TYR A 237 -25.91 30.15 4.38
C TYR A 237 -25.35 31.45 3.79
N PHE A 238 -24.22 31.39 3.08
CA PHE A 238 -23.67 32.53 2.34
C PHE A 238 -24.64 33.02 1.26
N VAL A 239 -25.29 32.12 0.52
CA VAL A 239 -26.33 32.50 -0.46
C VAL A 239 -27.51 33.17 0.23
N LEU A 240 -27.98 32.65 1.36
CA LEU A 240 -29.08 33.23 2.14
C LEU A 240 -28.75 34.64 2.63
N ILE A 241 -27.59 34.84 3.27
CA ILE A 241 -27.13 36.16 3.72
C ILE A 241 -27.04 37.12 2.53
N PHE A 242 -26.47 36.68 1.42
CA PHE A 242 -26.33 37.51 0.24
C PHE A 242 -27.69 37.93 -0.34
N LEU A 243 -28.64 37.00 -0.44
CA LEU A 243 -30.02 37.28 -0.88
C LEU A 243 -30.71 38.26 0.08
N PHE A 244 -30.52 38.09 1.39
CA PHE A 244 -31.06 39.01 2.40
C PHE A 244 -30.47 40.42 2.27
N CYS A 245 -29.16 40.54 2.09
CA CYS A 245 -28.49 41.82 1.84
C CYS A 245 -28.96 42.49 0.54
N LEU A 246 -29.24 41.71 -0.50
CA LEU A 246 -29.82 42.24 -1.74
C LEU A 246 -31.24 42.75 -1.55
N LEU A 247 -32.08 42.02 -0.80
CA LEU A 247 -33.45 42.44 -0.49
C LEU A 247 -33.48 43.76 0.30
N LEU A 248 -32.63 43.89 1.32
CA LEU A 248 -32.47 45.12 2.11
C LEU A 248 -31.96 46.32 1.30
N ARG A 249 -31.34 46.08 0.13
CA ARG A 249 -30.88 47.15 -0.74
C ARG A 249 -31.93 47.58 -1.77
N ILE A 250 -32.91 46.71 -2.03
CA ILE A 250 -34.00 46.97 -2.97
C ILE A 250 -35.17 47.70 -2.29
N TYR A 251 -35.45 47.35 -1.03
CA TYR A 251 -36.41 48.03 -0.16
C TYR A 251 -35.77 49.20 0.58
#